data_AF-A0A428DCR6-F1
#
_entry.id   AF-A0A428DCR6-F1
#
_cell.length_a   1.000
_cell.length_b   1.000
_cell.length_c   1.000
_cell.angle_alpha   90.00
_cell.angle_beta   90.00
_cell.angle_gamma   90.00
#
_symmetry.space_group_name_H-M   'P 1'
#
loop_
_entity.id
_entity.type
_entity.pdbx_description
1 polymer ?
#
loop_
_entity_poly.entity_id
_entity_poly.type
_entity_poly.pdbx_seq_one_letter_code
_entity_poly.pdbx_strand_id
1 'polypeptide(L)' 'MALFQFLVQKIGLPVLAYFAITKGLEAWKDQKLGKLVVIVLIGGFLYFFMEDPQAVLKATAPFWKLLPNIFN' A
#
# COMPACT_ATOMS: atom_id res chain seq x y z
N MET A 1 -6.35 -17.38 -7.21
CA MET A 1 -5.56 -16.21 -7.66
C MET A 1 -6.42 -15.05 -8.19
N ALA A 2 -7.60 -15.27 -8.78
CA ALA A 2 -8.40 -14.18 -9.37
C ALA A 2 -9.08 -13.22 -8.37
N LEU A 3 -9.62 -13.73 -7.24
CA LEU A 3 -10.42 -12.92 -6.31
C LEU A 3 -9.57 -11.90 -5.53
N PHE A 4 -8.36 -12.27 -5.13
CA PHE A 4 -7.42 -11.38 -4.46
C PHE A 4 -6.94 -10.26 -5.38
N GLN A 5 -6.49 -10.59 -6.60
CA GLN A 5 -6.13 -9.57 -7.61
C GLN A 5 -7.32 -8.66 -7.92
N PHE A 6 -8.53 -9.21 -8.03
CA PHE A 6 -9.74 -8.43 -8.25
C PHE A 6 -10.02 -7.45 -7.10
N LEU A 7 -9.96 -7.90 -5.85
CA LEU A 7 -10.16 -7.03 -4.69
C LEU A 7 -9.08 -5.93 -4.59
N VAL A 8 -7.82 -6.28 -4.85
CA VAL A 8 -6.71 -5.30 -4.83
C VAL A 8 -6.89 -4.28 -5.97
N GLN A 9 -7.23 -4.71 -7.18
CA GLN A 9 -7.42 -3.80 -8.32
C GLN A 9 -8.69 -2.95 -8.23
N LYS A 10 -9.80 -3.51 -7.77
CA LYS A 10 -11.11 -2.83 -7.76
C LYS A 10 -11.37 -2.04 -6.50
N ILE A 11 -10.74 -2.40 -5.37
CA ILE A 11 -10.98 -1.77 -4.08
C ILE A 11 -9.68 -1.19 -3.53
N GLY A 12 -8.60 -1.97 -3.47
CA GLY A 12 -7.33 -1.53 -2.90
C GLY A 12 -6.75 -0.30 -3.61
N LEU A 13 -6.57 -0.39 -4.92
CA LEU A 13 -5.93 0.64 -5.75
C LEU A 13 -6.72 1.97 -5.77
N PRO A 14 -8.05 2.01 -5.92
CA PRO A 14 -8.84 3.24 -5.77
C PRO A 14 -8.79 3.84 -4.37
N VAL A 15 -8.85 3.02 -3.31
CA VAL A 15 -8.78 3.49 -1.92
C VAL A 15 -7.41 4.11 -1.62
N LEU A 16 -6.35 3.46 -2.09
CA LEU A 16 -4.98 3.95 -1.95
C LEU A 16 -4.74 5.23 -2.74
N ALA A 17 -5.27 5.33 -3.95
CA ALA A 17 -5.20 6.55 -4.75
C ALA A 17 -5.95 7.70 -4.07
N TYR A 18 -7.17 7.45 -3.56
CA TYR A 18 -7.93 8.43 -2.79
C TYR A 18 -7.17 8.90 -1.54
N PHE A 19 -6.57 7.96 -0.81
CA PHE A 19 -5.76 8.27 0.38
C PHE A 19 -4.51 9.08 0.03
N ALA A 20 -3.78 8.71 -1.03
CA ALA A 20 -2.59 9.42 -1.48
C ALA A 20 -2.92 10.85 -1.93
N ILE A 21 -4.03 11.05 -2.65
CA ILE A 21 -4.48 12.38 -3.09
C ILE A 21 -4.88 13.24 -1.89
N THR A 22 -5.72 12.73 -1.00
CA THR A 22 -6.19 13.48 0.17
C THR A 22 -5.04 13.84 1.12
N LYS A 23 -4.15 12.89 1.41
CA LYS A 23 -2.96 13.15 2.24
C LYS A 23 -1.93 14.02 1.54
N GLY A 24 -1.79 13.91 0.22
CA GLY A 24 -0.92 14.77 -0.58
C GLY A 24 -1.39 16.21 -0.53
N LEU A 25 -2.70 16.45 -0.71
CA LEU A 25 -3.32 17.77 -0.59
C LEU A 25 -3.16 18.37 0.81
N GLU A 26 -3.39 17.59 1.87
CA GLU A 26 -3.16 18.02 3.25
C GLU A 26 -1.68 18.38 3.50
N ALA A 27 -0.75 17.53 3.05
CA ALA A 27 0.68 17.75 3.23
C ALA A 27 1.21 18.94 2.42
N TRP A 28 0.65 19.18 1.23
CA TRP A 28 0.98 20.32 0.39
C TRP A 28 0.49 21.63 1.02
N LYS A 29 -0.75 21.63 1.55
CA LYS A 29 -1.31 22.77 2.30
C LYS A 29 -0.49 23.10 3.56
N ASP A 30 0.00 22.08 4.25
CA ASP A 30 0.81 22.23 5.47
C ASP A 30 2.31 22.49 5.20
N GLN A 31 2.74 22.56 3.93
CA GLN A 31 4.15 22.62 3.50
C GLN A 31 5.05 21.51 4.10
N LYS A 32 4.45 20.37 4.45
CA LYS A 32 5.17 19.23 5.03
C LYS A 32 5.77 18.39 3.91
N LEU A 33 6.82 18.92 3.27
CA LEU A 33 7.58 18.28 2.18
C LEU A 33 8.02 16.84 2.53
N GLY A 34 8.45 16.59 3.77
CA GLY A 34 8.81 15.24 4.21
C GLY A 34 7.66 14.23 4.14
N LYS A 35 6.41 14.67 4.39
CA LYS A 35 5.23 13.80 4.28
C LYS A 35 4.89 13.50 2.81
N LEU A 36 5.08 14.46 1.91
CA LEU A 36 4.88 14.23 0.47
C LEU A 36 5.82 13.16 -0.08
N VAL A 37 7.10 13.19 0.31
CA VAL A 37 8.08 12.16 -0.09
C VAL A 37 7.64 10.77 0.39
N VAL A 38 7.19 10.66 1.64
CA VAL A 38 6.69 9.39 2.20
C VAL A 38 5.45 8.91 1.44
N ILE A 39 4.52 9.80 1.08
CA ILE A 39 3.32 9.45 0.31
C ILE A 39 3.69 8.92 -1.07
N VAL A 40 4.67 9.54 -1.75
CA VAL A 40 5.16 9.07 -3.06
C VAL A 40 5.86 7.72 -2.93
N LEU A 41 6.67 7.51 -1.90
CA LEU A 41 7.31 6.21 -1.63
C LEU A 41 6.28 5.11 -1.36
N ILE A 42 5.25 5.40 -0.57
CA ILE A 42 4.15 4.47 -0.31
C ILE A 42 3.39 4.18 -1.61
N GLY A 43 3.07 5.21 -2.39
CA GLY A 43 2.39 5.06 -3.68
C GLY A 43 3.19 4.21 -4.68
N GLY A 44 4.50 4.45 -4.79
CA GLY A 44 5.39 3.66 -5.64
C GLY A 44 5.55 2.21 -5.18
N PHE A 45 5.66 1.99 -3.87
CA PHE A 45 5.67 0.64 -3.29
C PHE A 45 4.37 -0.12 -3.58
N LEU A 46 3.23 0.55 -3.47
CA LEU A 46 1.93 -0.03 -3.78
C LEU A 46 1.80 -0.34 -5.26
N TYR A 47 2.22 0.56 -6.15
CA TYR A 47 2.26 0.29 -7.58
C TYR A 47 3.11 -0.96 -7.90
N PHE A 48 4.31 -1.06 -7.32
CA PHE A 48 5.18 -2.23 -7.46
C PHE A 48 4.53 -3.51 -6.90
N PHE A 49 3.81 -3.42 -5.78
CA PHE A 49 3.01 -4.53 -5.25
C PHE A 49 1.94 -4.99 -6.23
N MET A 50 1.40 -4.10 -7.06
CA MET A 50 0.36 -4.46 -8.04
C MET A 50 0.92 -5.12 -9.28
N GLU A 51 2.13 -4.73 -9.72
CA GLU A 51 2.84 -5.38 -10.82
C GLU A 51 3.33 -6.78 -10.44
N ASP A 52 3.99 -6.93 -9.29
CA ASP A 52 4.46 -8.23 -8.80
C ASP A 52 4.04 -8.47 -7.35
N PRO A 53 2.77 -8.84 -7.14
CA PRO A 53 2.26 -9.15 -5.81
C PRO A 53 2.95 -10.37 -5.21
N GLN A 54 3.48 -11.29 -6.04
CA GLN A 54 4.14 -12.49 -5.52
C GLN A 54 5.50 -12.15 -4.91
N ALA A 55 6.27 -11.25 -5.52
CA ALA A 55 7.53 -10.78 -4.97
C ALA A 55 7.34 -10.13 -3.59
N VAL A 56 6.34 -9.25 -3.45
CA VAL A 56 6.10 -8.57 -2.17
C VAL A 56 5.44 -9.49 -1.14
N LEU A 57 4.53 -10.38 -1.54
CA LEU A 57 3.97 -11.38 -0.62
C LEU A 57 5.02 -12.37 -0.14
N LYS A 58 6.01 -12.73 -0.97
CA LYS A 58 7.17 -13.54 -0.54
C LYS A 58 8.07 -12.77 0.41
N ALA A 59 8.33 -11.49 0.15
CA ALA A 59 9.13 -10.65 1.03
C ALA A 59 8.45 -10.42 2.40
N THR A 60 7.11 -10.33 2.42
CA THR A 60 6.31 -10.13 3.63
C THR A 60 5.84 -11.45 4.26
N ALA A 61 6.10 -12.60 3.64
CA ALA A 61 5.74 -13.93 4.15
C ALA A 61 6.23 -14.22 5.58
N PRO A 62 7.43 -13.77 6.03
CA PRO A 62 7.85 -13.92 7.43
C PRO A 62 6.90 -13.21 8.41
N PHE A 63 6.35 -12.07 8.01
CA PHE A 63 5.43 -11.26 8.81
C PHE A 63 4.06 -11.92 8.93
N TRP A 64 3.55 -12.50 7.85
CA TRP A 64 2.28 -13.23 7.85
C TRP A 64 2.34 -14.54 8.63
N LYS A 65 3.51 -15.18 8.72
CA LYS A 65 3.73 -16.36 9.58
C LYS A 65 3.66 -16.02 11.08
N LEU A 66 3.91 -14.76 11.45
CA LEU A 66 3.80 -14.29 12.83
C LEU A 66 2.36 -13.91 13.21
N LEU A 67 1.52 -13.53 12.25
CA LEU A 67 0.13 -13.14 12.50
C LEU A 67 -0.69 -14.17 13.31
N PRO A 68 -0.69 -15.48 12.98
CA PRO A 68 -1.44 -16.47 13.76
C PRO A 68 -0.88 -16.69 15.18
N ASN A 69 0.39 -16.37 15.44
CA ASN A 69 0.98 -16.45 16.78
C ASN A 69 0.60 -15.27 17.69
N ILE A 70 -0.01 -14.21 17.14
CA ILE A 70 -0.45 -13.04 17.92
C ILE A 70 -1.91 -13.21 18.39
N PHE A 71 -2.69 -14.06 17.70
CA PHE A 71 -4.10 -14.32 18.01
C PHE A 71 -4.34 -15.66 18.74
N ASN A 72 -3.28 -16.29 19.26
CA ASN A 72 -3.31 -17.52 20.06
C ASN A 72 -2.64 -17.27 21.42
#